data_AF-A0A8J7RJH2-F1
#
_entry.id   AF-A0A8J7RJH2-F1
#
_cell.length_a   1.000
_cell.length_b   1.000
_cell.length_c   1.000
_cell.angle_alpha   90.00
_cell.angle_beta   90.00
_cell.angle_gamma   90.00
#
_symmetry.space_group_name_H-M   'P 1'
#
loop_
_entity.id
_entity.type
_entity.pdbx_description
1 polymer ?
#
loop_
_entity_poly.entity_id
_entity_poly.type
_entity_poly.pdbx_seq_one_letter_code
_entity_poly.pdbx_strand_id
1 'polypeptide(L)'
;MALKELSRYGQYIALGTHIAASMMIPVLAGIYADNRWGSSPWGVIIGALVGFGAMISIVLRLAAQTGRNEYMEKRKKSDHG
;
A
#
# COMPACT_ATOMS: atom_id res chain seq x y z
N MET A 1 22.87 22.91 9.21
CA MET A 1 21.71 22.21 9.81
C MET A 1 20.40 22.47 9.06
N ALA A 2 20.13 23.69 8.56
CA ALA A 2 18.88 24.03 7.85
C ALA A 2 18.55 23.20 6.58
N LEU A 3 19.56 22.75 5.83
CA LEU A 3 19.35 21.94 4.61
C LEU A 3 18.82 20.52 4.90
N LYS A 4 19.06 19.99 6.11
CA LYS A 4 18.60 18.65 6.52
C LYS A 4 17.10 18.65 6.83
N GLU A 5 16.61 19.74 7.42
CA GLU A 5 15.19 19.98 7.73
C GLU A 5 14.34 20.12 6.46
N LEU A 6 14.87 20.81 5.44
CA LEU A 6 14.19 20.94 4.14
C LEU A 6 14.01 19.59 3.43
N SER A 7 15.02 18.71 3.54
CA SER A 7 14.94 17.35 2.98
C SER A 7 13.90 16.49 3.70
N ARG A 8 13.78 16.61 5.03
CA ARG A 8 12.76 15.91 5.82
C ARG A 8 11.36 16.39 5.43
N TYR A 9 11.17 17.69 5.29
CA TYR A 9 9.90 18.25 4.82
C TYR A 9 9.53 17.76 3.42
N GLY A 10 10.49 17.73 2.50
CA GLY A 10 10.30 17.14 1.17
C GLY A 10 9.90 15.67 1.22
N GLN A 11 10.44 14.91 2.17
CA GLN A 11 10.10 13.50 2.37
C GLN A 11 8.67 13.29 2.89
N TYR A 12 8.19 14.13 3.80
CA TYR A 12 6.80 14.11 4.27
C TYR A 12 5.81 14.52 3.18
N ILE A 13 6.14 15.55 2.39
CA ILE A 13 5.34 15.96 1.23
C ILE A 13 5.29 14.82 0.21
N ALA A 14 6.44 14.20 -0.12
CA ALA A 14 6.50 13.09 -1.05
C ALA A 14 5.67 11.89 -0.59
N LEU A 15 5.69 11.55 0.70
CA LEU A 15 4.84 10.51 1.28
C LEU A 15 3.36 10.86 1.18
N GLY A 16 2.98 12.09 1.54
CA GLY A 16 1.61 12.57 1.42
C GLY A 16 1.09 12.54 -0.02
N THR A 17 1.92 12.96 -0.98
CA THR A 17 1.62 12.87 -2.41
C THR A 17 1.52 11.41 -2.87
N HIS A 18 2.37 10.52 -2.38
CA HIS A 18 2.32 9.11 -2.75
C HIS A 18 1.03 8.43 -2.25
N ILE A 19 0.60 8.75 -1.03
CA ILE A 19 -0.66 8.27 -0.45
C ILE A 19 -1.86 8.86 -1.20
N ALA A 20 -1.84 10.17 -1.47
CA ALA A 20 -2.90 10.81 -2.24
C ALA A 20 -3.00 10.22 -3.66
N ALA A 21 -1.86 10.01 -4.32
CA ALA A 21 -1.81 9.40 -5.66
C ALA A 21 -2.29 7.95 -5.65
N SER A 22 -1.91 7.15 -4.64
CA SER A 22 -2.32 5.74 -4.56
C SER A 22 -3.83 5.56 -4.36
N MET A 23 -4.49 6.53 -3.71
CA MET A 23 -5.96 6.54 -3.61
C MET A 23 -6.63 7.20 -4.82
N MET A 24 -6.04 8.26 -5.36
CA MET A 24 -6.65 9.04 -6.45
C MET A 24 -6.64 8.31 -7.78
N ILE A 25 -5.59 7.54 -8.09
CA ILE A 25 -5.47 6.78 -9.34
C ILE A 25 -6.61 5.77 -9.54
N PRO A 26 -6.91 4.85 -8.60
CA PRO A 26 -8.01 3.89 -8.76
C PRO A 26 -9.40 4.55 -8.74
N VAL A 27 -9.58 5.63 -7.99
CA VAL A 27 -10.85 6.39 -7.96
C VAL A 27 -11.13 7.06 -9.31
N LEU A 28 -10.13 7.74 -9.87
CA LEU A 28 -10.26 8.35 -11.21
C LEU A 28 -10.44 7.29 -12.30
N ALA A 29 -9.75 6.15 -12.20
CA ALA A 29 -9.93 5.04 -13.11
C ALA A 29 -11.36 4.46 -13.04
N GLY A 30 -11.93 4.36 -11.84
CA GLY A 30 -13.32 3.92 -11.63
C GLY A 30 -14.34 4.90 -12.22
N ILE A 31 -14.16 6.21 -11.99
CA ILE A 31 -15.04 7.25 -12.56
C ILE A 31 -14.98 7.26 -14.09
N TYR A 32 -13.78 7.13 -14.67
CA TYR A 32 -13.61 7.08 -16.12
C TYR A 32 -14.26 5.83 -16.73
N ALA A 33 -14.12 4.67 -16.07
CA ALA A 33 -14.76 3.43 -16.50
C ALA A 33 -16.29 3.50 -16.42
N ASP A 34 -16.85 4.06 -15.34
CA ASP A 34 -18.29 4.25 -15.18
C ASP A 34 -18.86 5.21 -16.23
N ASN A 35 -18.17 6.33 -16.52
CA ASN A 35 -18.58 7.28 -17.56
C ASN A 35 -18.52 6.70 -18.97
N ARG A 36 -17.60 5.77 -19.26
CA ARG A 36 -17.44 5.18 -20.60
C ARG A 36 -18.52 4.16 -20.94
N TRP A 37 -19.08 3.47 -19.94
CA TRP A 37 -20.07 2.40 -20.12
C TRP A 37 -21.50 2.77 -19.70
N GLY A 38 -21.73 3.88 -18.99
CA GLY A 38 -23.08 4.37 -18.68
C GLY A 38 -23.90 3.45 -17.77
N SER A 39 -23.29 2.38 -17.26
CA SER A 39 -23.81 1.50 -16.23
C SER A 39 -23.61 2.16 -14.86
N SER A 40 -24.67 2.19 -14.03
CA SER A 40 -24.68 2.40 -12.57
C SER A 40 -23.41 1.85 -11.88
N PRO A 41 -23.04 2.25 -10.63
CA PRO A 41 -21.65 2.31 -10.14
C PRO A 41 -20.97 0.93 -9.90
N TRP A 42 -20.92 0.11 -10.95
CA TRP A 42 -20.35 -1.23 -11.00
C TRP A 42 -18.83 -1.14 -11.11
N GLY A 43 -18.29 -0.11 -11.78
CA GLY A 43 -16.86 0.18 -11.79
C GLY A 43 -16.33 0.51 -10.40
N VAL A 44 -17.09 1.27 -9.61
CA VAL A 44 -16.78 1.50 -8.18
C VAL A 44 -16.80 0.20 -7.37
N ILE A 45 -17.79 -0.66 -7.57
CA ILE A 45 -17.88 -1.96 -6.86
C ILE A 45 -16.71 -2.89 -7.23
N ILE A 46 -16.39 -3.01 -8.51
CA ILE A 46 -15.27 -3.82 -9.00
C ILE A 46 -13.94 -3.26 -8.48
N GLY A 47 -13.75 -1.94 -8.55
CA GLY A 47 -12.56 -1.27 -8.02
C GLY A 47 -12.40 -1.46 -6.51
N ALA A 48 -13.48 -1.36 -5.74
CA ALA A 48 -13.49 -1.62 -4.31
C ALA A 48 -13.13 -3.09 -3.98
N LEU A 49 -13.70 -4.05 -4.72
CA LEU A 49 -13.40 -5.48 -4.54
C LEU A 49 -11.93 -5.81 -4.87
N VAL A 50 -11.40 -5.23 -5.95
CA VAL A 50 -9.98 -5.41 -6.34
C VAL A 50 -9.05 -4.77 -5.29
N GLY A 51 -9.34 -3.55 -4.86
CA GLY A 51 -8.56 -2.87 -3.82
C GLY A 51 -8.57 -3.64 -2.49
N PHE A 52 -9.73 -4.17 -2.10
CA PHE A 52 -9.88 -5.01 -0.92
C PHE A 52 -9.09 -6.31 -1.02
N GLY A 53 -9.14 -7.00 -2.17
CA GLY A 53 -8.33 -8.20 -2.41
C GLY A 53 -6.82 -7.93 -2.36
N ALA A 54 -6.37 -6.80 -2.91
CA ALA A 54 -4.98 -6.38 -2.85
C ALA A 54 -4.52 -6.11 -1.41
N MET A 55 -5.34 -5.42 -0.60
CA MET A 55 -5.05 -5.16 0.81
C MET A 55 -4.89 -6.46 1.60
N ILE A 56 -5.83 -7.40 1.46
CA ILE A 56 -5.76 -8.71 2.14
C ILE A 56 -4.47 -9.45 1.75
N SER A 57 -4.13 -9.45 0.45
CA SER A 57 -2.92 -10.11 -0.04
C SER A 57 -1.64 -9.54 0.57
N ILE A 58 -1.58 -8.23 0.79
CA ILE A 58 -0.47 -7.55 1.47
C ILE A 58 -0.41 -7.98 2.94
N VAL A 59 -1.53 -7.96 3.65
CA VAL A 59 -1.60 -8.37 5.07
C VAL A 59 -1.17 -9.82 5.25
N LEU A 60 -1.64 -10.73 4.40
CA LEU A 60 -1.26 -12.14 4.44
C LEU A 60 0.23 -12.34 4.14
N ARG A 61 0.79 -11.59 3.18
CA ARG A 61 2.24 -11.59 2.92
C ARG A 61 3.04 -11.11 4.11
N LEU A 62 2.60 -10.02 4.76
CA LEU A 62 3.27 -9.48 5.94
C LEU A 62 3.22 -10.47 7.11
N ALA A 63 2.05 -11.05 7.39
CA ALA A 63 1.90 -12.08 8.42
C ALA A 63 2.83 -13.29 8.15
N ALA A 64 2.90 -13.75 6.89
CA ALA A 64 3.77 -14.85 6.49
C ALA A 64 5.28 -14.50 6.52
N GLN A 65 5.65 -13.23 6.42
CA GLN A 65 7.03 -12.76 6.54
C GLN A 65 7.45 -12.56 7.99
N THR A 66 6.58 -11.99 8.83
CA THR A 66 6.83 -11.78 10.26
C THR A 66 7.18 -13.10 10.95
N GLY A 67 6.38 -14.15 10.74
CA GLY A 67 6.68 -15.46 11.31
C GLY A 67 8.04 -15.99 10.85
N ARG A 68 8.39 -15.84 9.57
CA ARG A 68 9.65 -16.34 9.00
C ARG A 68 10.89 -15.63 9.57
N ASN A 69 10.79 -14.33 9.81
CA ASN A 69 11.87 -13.54 10.38
C ASN A 69 12.13 -13.91 11.85
N GLU A 70 11.08 -14.13 12.64
CA GLU A 70 11.21 -14.59 14.03
C GLU A 70 11.87 -15.98 14.15
N TYR A 71 11.55 -16.92 13.24
CA TYR A 71 12.20 -18.23 13.22
C TYR A 71 13.70 -18.14 12.93
N MET A 72 14.11 -17.28 11.99
CA MET A 72 15.52 -17.13 11.62
C MET A 72 16.33 -16.44 12.73
N GLU A 73 15.74 -15.49 13.45
CA GLU A 73 16.39 -14.81 14.57
C GLU A 73 16.61 -15.78 15.75
N LYS A 74 15.60 -16.60 16.08
CA LYS A 74 15.74 -17.65 17.11
C LYS A 74 16.80 -18.69 16.75
N ARG A 75 16.87 -19.09 15.48
CA ARG A 75 17.88 -20.07 15.02
C ARG A 75 19.29 -19.52 15.11
N LYS A 76 19.50 -18.26 14.69
CA LYS A 76 20.81 -17.61 14.72
C LYS A 76 21.33 -17.43 16.16
N LYS A 77 20.42 -17.20 17.12
CA LYS A 77 20.74 -17.08 18.55
C LYS A 77 21.07 -18.41 19.21
N SER A 78 20.52 -19.52 18.71
CA SER A 78 20.80 -20.88 19.21
C SER A 78 22.10 -21.47 18.68
N ASP A 79 22.63 -20.95 17.57
CA ASP A 79 23.88 -21.42 16.94
C ASP A 79 25.13 -20.69 17.50
N HIS A 80 24.91 -19.60 18.25
CA HIS A 80 25.96 -18.77 18.86
C HIS A 80 25.95 -18.83 20.41
N GLY A 81 25.24 -19.79 21.00
CA GLY A 81 25.21 -20.04 22.45
C GLY A 81 25.60 -21.48 22.75
#